data_AF-K1QXH4-F1
#
_entry.id   AF-K1QXH4-F1
#
_cell.length_a   1.000
_cell.length_b   1.000
_cell.length_c   1.000
_cell.angle_alpha   90.00
_cell.angle_beta   90.00
_cell.angle_gamma   90.00
#
_symmetry.space_group_name_H-M   'P 1'
#
loop_
_entity.id
_entity.type
_entity.pdbx_description
1 polymer ?
#
loop_
_entity_poly.entity_id
_entity_poly.type
_entity_poly.pdbx_seq_one_letter_code
_entity_poly.pdbx_strand_id
1 'polypeptide(L)'
;MFTLVLVLYLFGLTTAFVNAEKPNFINGDPRTCYDGKGEKPLMFEVLPGFGWDNLVNENRGVVVNFNYSKCKTTEDRRYLLPDGIVTIPVKTSQMNVFSKLYDHWSQYESDTANSINIGASGHKMGVKIAASFSSEHEHIRKHQLEDKSFTTKVQVKFVRYTAKVLPDIQLDQSFRNRLLKIAGHIHQNRKSSTKYESELLVRDFGTHVLTSVDAGASIVKVDQVDSSFLKDTTTNRENIGFSASISLPGIVSESIKNKFSNTKLELEKYMKNVKNSDIRTYGGPPMNPENFTLSEWTTTIGNDLVAVDRNGFPLDYVISTTTFPELSESLVEELVQSVRKAILSYFKHNTYPGCTNPNAPNFSKISNLDDGSCHEPFTNLSFGGVYQECNFHGTLIDNENMCDSLATNNPQTQAFACPEGFEKVPLHEGITHKSQHQHQCRRCWAFFHCCHDQSYYASATYKSFWCRAKPDSLVREDIGFLFGGLYSDRTTNFVTQTKSCPQFIDSE
;
A
#
# COMPACT_ATOMS: atom_id res chain seq x y z
N MET A 1 -32.88 83.81 -1.90
CA MET A 1 -32.62 84.75 -3.02
C MET A 1 -31.51 85.68 -2.56
N PHE A 2 -30.31 85.60 -3.15
CA PHE A 2 -29.11 86.44 -2.91
C PHE A 2 -28.55 86.48 -1.46
N THR A 3 -27.43 85.80 -1.16
CA THR A 3 -26.03 86.34 -1.05
C THR A 3 -25.84 87.41 0.03
N LEU A 4 -24.84 87.41 0.92
CA LEU A 4 -23.40 87.02 0.87
C LEU A 4 -23.01 86.49 2.30
N VAL A 5 -21.81 86.10 2.76
CA VAL A 5 -20.38 86.25 2.37
C VAL A 5 -19.56 84.97 2.69
N LEU A 6 -18.34 84.91 2.17
CA LEU A 6 -17.27 83.91 2.24
C LEU A 6 -16.45 83.93 3.57
N VAL A 7 -15.99 82.77 4.06
CA VAL A 7 -14.77 82.62 4.90
C VAL A 7 -14.03 81.35 4.48
N LEU A 8 -12.69 81.38 4.40
CA LEU A 8 -11.86 80.23 4.02
C LEU A 8 -11.59 79.30 5.21
N TYR A 9 -11.49 77.99 4.94
CA TYR A 9 -10.62 77.09 5.70
C TYR A 9 -9.97 76.07 4.75
N LEU A 10 -8.66 75.83 4.91
CA LEU A 10 -7.95 74.85 4.09
C LEU A 10 -8.19 73.44 4.64
N PHE A 11 -8.52 72.50 3.75
CA PHE A 11 -8.28 71.08 3.95
C PHE A 11 -7.34 70.57 2.86
N GLY A 12 -6.12 70.23 3.24
CA GLY A 12 -5.14 69.62 2.34
C GLY A 12 -5.47 68.14 2.12
N LEU A 13 -5.71 67.76 0.86
CA LEU A 13 -5.79 66.35 0.45
C LEU A 13 -4.39 65.73 0.46
N THR A 14 -3.96 65.22 1.62
CA THR A 14 -2.79 64.35 1.72
C THR A 14 -3.11 62.99 1.11
N THR A 15 -2.71 62.76 -0.14
CA THR A 15 -2.75 61.44 -0.78
C THR A 15 -1.77 60.50 -0.08
N ALA A 16 -2.28 59.75 0.89
CA ALA A 16 -1.52 58.68 1.53
C ALA A 16 -1.22 57.57 0.50
N PHE A 17 -0.03 57.62 -0.09
CA PHE A 17 0.53 56.50 -0.83
C PHE A 17 0.77 55.35 0.16
N VAL A 18 -0.21 54.46 0.28
CA VAL A 18 -0.04 53.16 0.93
C VAL A 18 0.90 52.34 0.03
N ASN A 19 2.20 52.46 0.30
CA ASN A 19 3.17 51.48 -0.15
C ASN A 19 2.75 50.13 0.46
N ALA A 20 2.14 49.28 -0.35
CA ALA A 20 1.87 47.91 0.04
C ALA A 20 3.22 47.21 0.24
N GLU A 21 3.59 46.98 1.50
CA GLU A 21 4.77 46.19 1.83
C GLU A 21 4.65 44.83 1.14
N LYS A 22 5.67 44.46 0.34
CA LYS A 22 5.72 43.11 -0.21
C LYS A 22 5.79 42.13 0.98
N PRO A 23 4.90 41.12 1.07
CA PRO A 23 4.96 40.19 2.18
C PRO A 23 6.32 39.49 2.20
N ASN A 24 6.96 39.46 3.37
CA ASN A 24 8.23 38.76 3.60
C ASN A 24 8.00 37.25 3.62
N PHE A 25 7.66 36.67 2.47
CA PHE A 25 7.65 35.24 2.24
C PHE A 25 9.08 34.68 2.32
N ILE A 26 9.21 33.46 2.83
CA ILE A 26 10.50 32.78 2.98
C ILE A 26 11.05 32.41 1.59
N ASN A 27 12.37 32.53 1.39
CA ASN A 27 12.99 32.11 0.13
C ASN A 27 12.72 30.61 -0.13
N GLY A 28 12.09 30.30 -1.26
CA GLY A 28 11.62 28.95 -1.59
C GLY A 28 10.11 28.74 -1.46
N ASP A 29 9.38 29.70 -0.88
CA ASP A 29 7.91 29.75 -0.90
C ASP A 29 7.41 30.10 -2.31
N PRO A 30 6.53 29.30 -2.95
CA PRO A 30 6.06 29.58 -4.31
C PRO A 30 5.34 30.94 -4.46
N ARG A 31 4.92 31.57 -3.36
CA ARG A 31 4.34 32.92 -3.36
C ARG A 31 5.35 34.03 -3.68
N THR A 32 6.66 33.79 -3.58
CA THR A 32 7.69 34.75 -4.04
C THR A 32 7.77 34.86 -5.57
N CYS A 33 7.26 33.86 -6.29
CA CYS A 33 7.52 33.69 -7.73
C CYS A 33 6.60 34.48 -8.67
N TYR A 34 5.69 35.29 -8.15
CA TYR A 34 4.86 36.19 -8.95
C TYR A 34 5.23 37.65 -8.65
N ASP A 35 5.76 38.36 -9.64
CA ASP A 35 6.25 39.74 -9.49
C ASP A 35 5.12 40.79 -9.56
N GLY A 36 3.90 40.37 -9.90
CA GLY A 36 2.74 41.23 -10.12
C GLY A 36 2.41 41.51 -11.58
N LYS A 37 3.13 40.92 -12.56
CA LYS A 37 2.96 41.19 -13.99
C LYS A 37 2.63 39.94 -14.81
N GLY A 38 1.80 40.13 -15.83
CA GLY A 38 1.34 39.04 -16.69
C GLY A 38 0.36 38.09 -16.01
N GLU A 39 0.14 36.92 -16.60
CA GLU A 39 -0.65 35.86 -15.98
C GLU A 39 0.17 35.17 -14.89
N LYS A 40 -0.43 34.98 -13.71
CA LYS A 40 0.20 34.23 -12.63
C LYS A 40 0.18 32.73 -12.98
N PRO A 41 1.33 32.03 -12.99
CA PRO A 41 1.35 30.59 -13.22
C PRO A 41 0.61 29.85 -12.09
N LEU A 42 -0.09 28.77 -12.44
CA LEU A 42 -0.73 27.88 -11.49
C LEU A 42 0.32 27.04 -10.74
N MET A 43 -0.04 26.45 -9.61
CA MET A 43 0.82 25.43 -9.00
C MET A 43 0.71 24.13 -9.80
N PHE A 44 1.83 23.48 -10.11
CA PHE A 44 1.77 22.12 -10.65
C PHE A 44 1.50 21.14 -9.51
N GLU A 45 0.28 20.61 -9.43
CA GLU A 45 -0.14 19.75 -8.32
C GLU A 45 0.31 18.28 -8.46
N VAL A 46 0.55 17.82 -9.68
CA VAL A 46 0.91 16.42 -9.98
C VAL A 46 2.41 16.15 -9.78
N LEU A 47 2.89 16.37 -8.55
CA LEU A 47 4.32 16.25 -8.23
C LEU A 47 4.71 14.78 -7.96
N PRO A 48 5.81 14.27 -8.55
CA PRO A 48 6.50 13.08 -8.05
C PRO A 48 7.29 13.43 -6.77
N GLY A 49 7.90 12.43 -6.12
CA GLY A 49 8.73 12.62 -4.92
C GLY A 49 8.02 12.32 -3.59
N PHE A 50 6.77 11.85 -3.64
CA PHE A 50 6.09 11.23 -2.51
C PHE A 50 6.50 9.76 -2.35
N GLY A 51 6.39 9.26 -1.12
CA GLY A 51 6.34 7.84 -0.83
C GLY A 51 5.08 7.19 -1.41
N TRP A 52 5.13 5.89 -1.67
CA TRP A 52 4.05 5.12 -2.27
C TRP A 52 3.93 3.74 -1.62
N ASP A 53 2.71 3.40 -1.20
CA ASP A 53 2.36 2.08 -0.72
C ASP A 53 1.83 1.22 -1.87
N ASN A 54 2.69 0.32 -2.34
CA ASN A 54 2.45 -0.52 -3.50
C ASN A 54 1.48 -1.69 -3.26
N LEU A 55 1.04 -1.96 -2.02
CA LEU A 55 -0.02 -2.97 -1.79
C LEU A 55 -1.43 -2.40 -1.97
N VAL A 56 -1.65 -1.15 -1.56
CA VAL A 56 -2.97 -0.49 -1.56
C VAL A 56 -3.14 0.56 -2.67
N ASN A 57 -2.07 0.88 -3.41
CA ASN A 57 -2.01 1.99 -4.38
C ASN A 57 -2.26 3.38 -3.76
N GLU A 58 -1.58 3.70 -2.64
CA GLU A 58 -1.76 4.98 -1.94
C GLU A 58 -0.47 5.82 -1.87
N ASN A 59 -0.62 7.15 -1.98
CA ASN A 59 0.44 8.09 -1.61
C ASN A 59 0.72 8.01 -0.09
N ARG A 60 1.98 8.18 0.29
CA ARG A 60 2.46 8.23 1.69
C ARG A 60 3.27 9.53 1.90
N GLY A 61 4.05 9.62 2.99
CA GLY A 61 4.81 10.83 3.34
C GLY A 61 5.74 11.35 2.23
N VAL A 62 6.07 12.66 2.28
CA VAL A 62 6.96 13.32 1.32
C VAL A 62 8.39 12.81 1.49
N VAL A 63 9.04 12.37 0.41
CA VAL A 63 10.41 11.81 0.45
C VAL A 63 11.45 12.84 -0.02
N VAL A 64 11.08 13.77 -0.91
CA VAL A 64 11.99 14.78 -1.50
C VAL A 64 11.56 16.22 -1.17
N ASN A 65 12.52 17.13 -1.12
CA ASN A 65 12.29 18.54 -0.77
C ASN A 65 11.70 19.35 -1.94
N PHE A 66 10.53 19.97 -1.75
CA PHE A 66 9.87 20.85 -2.72
C PHE A 66 10.18 22.35 -2.48
N ASN A 67 11.38 22.77 -2.85
CA ASN A 67 11.80 24.18 -2.85
C ASN A 67 11.46 24.87 -4.19
N TYR A 68 10.97 26.11 -4.19
CA TYR A 68 10.65 26.90 -5.40
C TYR A 68 11.58 28.11 -5.64
N SER A 69 12.76 28.17 -5.01
CA SER A 69 13.63 29.35 -4.98
C SER A 69 14.10 29.87 -6.35
N LYS A 70 14.12 29.03 -7.39
CA LYS A 70 14.49 29.41 -8.77
C LYS A 70 13.28 29.76 -9.63
N CYS A 71 12.06 29.69 -9.07
CA CYS A 71 10.79 30.04 -9.71
C CYS A 71 10.61 29.42 -11.11
N LYS A 72 11.00 28.16 -11.25
CA LYS A 72 10.87 27.40 -12.50
C LYS A 72 9.42 27.31 -12.92
N THR A 73 9.18 27.32 -14.23
CA THR A 73 7.87 27.01 -14.82
C THR A 73 7.99 25.88 -15.84
N THR A 74 6.85 25.31 -16.23
CA THR A 74 6.74 24.50 -17.45
C THR A 74 7.17 25.30 -18.68
N GLU A 75 7.60 24.65 -19.76
CA GLU A 75 8.05 25.35 -20.98
C GLU A 75 6.97 26.24 -21.61
N ASP A 76 5.69 25.86 -21.45
CA ASP A 76 4.51 26.65 -21.84
C ASP A 76 4.09 27.70 -20.80
N ARG A 77 4.90 27.90 -19.75
CA ARG A 77 4.77 28.86 -18.64
C ARG A 77 3.48 28.78 -17.81
N ARG A 78 2.67 27.73 -18.00
CA ARG A 78 1.36 27.59 -17.33
C ARG A 78 1.47 27.26 -15.85
N TYR A 79 2.47 26.47 -15.45
CA TYR A 79 2.59 25.99 -14.08
C TYR A 79 3.97 26.27 -13.50
N LEU A 80 4.02 26.60 -12.20
CA LEU A 80 5.21 26.71 -11.38
C LEU A 80 5.66 25.33 -10.90
N LEU A 81 6.97 25.07 -10.91
CA LEU A 81 7.60 23.79 -10.59
C LEU A 81 8.64 23.94 -9.47
N PRO A 82 8.80 22.93 -8.58
CA PRO A 82 9.94 22.87 -7.68
C PRO A 82 11.28 22.82 -8.40
N ASP A 83 12.32 23.38 -7.77
CA ASP A 83 13.69 23.48 -8.27
C ASP A 83 14.30 22.12 -8.64
N GLY A 84 13.90 21.06 -7.94
CA GLY A 84 14.35 19.68 -8.15
C GLY A 84 13.50 18.85 -9.13
N ILE A 85 12.49 19.44 -9.78
CA ILE A 85 11.59 18.75 -10.70
C ILE A 85 11.71 19.30 -12.13
N VAL A 86 11.41 18.45 -13.11
CA VAL A 86 11.29 18.78 -14.53
C VAL A 86 10.05 18.13 -15.13
N THR A 87 9.40 18.82 -16.07
CA THR A 87 8.25 18.29 -16.84
C THR A 87 8.63 18.09 -18.30
N ILE A 88 8.34 16.91 -18.85
CA ILE A 88 8.43 16.66 -20.30
C ILE A 88 7.03 16.90 -20.88
N PRO A 89 6.83 17.80 -21.86
CA PRO A 89 5.54 17.98 -22.53
C PRO A 89 5.25 16.79 -23.45
N VAL A 90 4.32 15.94 -23.07
CA VAL A 90 3.96 14.71 -23.81
C VAL A 90 2.77 14.98 -24.75
N LYS A 91 1.71 15.61 -24.24
CA LYS A 91 0.52 16.05 -24.99
C LYS A 91 -0.09 14.95 -25.88
N THR A 92 -0.18 13.72 -25.38
CA THR A 92 -0.77 12.58 -26.10
C THR A 92 -2.17 12.23 -25.60
N SER A 93 -3.01 11.76 -26.53
CA SER A 93 -4.31 11.15 -26.25
C SER A 93 -4.24 9.68 -26.62
N GLN A 94 -4.50 8.77 -25.68
CA GLN A 94 -4.47 7.33 -25.90
C GLN A 94 -5.85 6.72 -25.61
N MET A 95 -6.33 5.90 -26.55
CA MET A 95 -7.62 5.21 -26.47
C MET A 95 -7.46 3.81 -27.04
N ASN A 96 -7.85 2.80 -26.27
CA ASN A 96 -7.97 1.43 -26.78
C ASN A 96 -9.39 1.24 -27.32
N VAL A 97 -9.52 0.98 -28.62
CA VAL A 97 -10.83 0.84 -29.30
C VAL A 97 -11.54 -0.47 -28.90
N PHE A 98 -10.79 -1.48 -28.46
CA PHE A 98 -11.29 -2.70 -27.82
C PHE A 98 -10.96 -2.67 -26.33
N SER A 99 -11.91 -3.02 -25.47
CA SER A 99 -11.68 -3.13 -24.03
C SER A 99 -10.66 -4.24 -23.71
N LYS A 100 -9.85 -4.06 -22.67
CA LYS A 100 -9.13 -5.19 -22.05
C LYS A 100 -10.12 -6.11 -21.35
N LEU A 101 -9.86 -7.41 -21.34
CA LEU A 101 -10.74 -8.42 -20.75
C LEU A 101 -9.92 -9.28 -19.79
N TYR A 102 -10.31 -9.28 -18.51
CA TYR A 102 -9.67 -10.03 -17.44
C TYR A 102 -10.63 -11.12 -16.93
N ASP A 103 -10.23 -12.38 -17.10
CA ASP A 103 -10.97 -13.56 -16.60
C ASP A 103 -10.50 -14.00 -15.20
N HIS A 104 -9.49 -13.33 -14.63
CA HIS A 104 -9.06 -13.49 -13.24
C HIS A 104 -8.53 -12.17 -12.65
N TRP A 105 -8.94 -11.82 -11.44
CA TRP A 105 -8.70 -10.50 -10.81
C TRP A 105 -7.21 -10.15 -10.62
N SER A 106 -6.33 -11.14 -10.48
CA SER A 106 -4.87 -10.91 -10.38
C SER A 106 -4.24 -10.37 -11.67
N GLN A 107 -4.95 -10.41 -12.80
CA GLN A 107 -4.50 -9.82 -14.07
C GLN A 107 -4.89 -8.34 -14.21
N TYR A 108 -5.70 -7.78 -13.30
CA TYR A 108 -6.28 -6.43 -13.48
C TYR A 108 -5.21 -5.34 -13.37
N GLU A 109 -4.95 -4.66 -14.49
CA GLU A 109 -4.11 -3.46 -14.52
C GLU A 109 -4.83 -2.30 -13.83
N SER A 110 -4.21 -1.72 -12.78
CA SER A 110 -4.70 -0.52 -12.07
C SER A 110 -4.98 0.65 -13.02
N ASP A 111 -5.94 1.49 -12.67
CA ASP A 111 -6.42 2.61 -13.47
C ASP A 111 -5.39 3.75 -13.57
N THR A 112 -4.58 3.95 -12.51
CA THR A 112 -3.59 5.05 -12.42
C THR A 112 -2.23 4.68 -11.81
N ALA A 113 -1.95 3.40 -11.55
CA ALA A 113 -0.68 2.94 -10.96
C ALA A 113 -0.04 1.74 -11.68
N ASN A 114 -0.42 1.49 -12.94
CA ASN A 114 0.02 0.31 -13.68
C ASN A 114 1.55 0.17 -13.79
N SER A 115 2.25 1.26 -14.14
CA SER A 115 3.70 1.22 -14.38
C SER A 115 4.51 0.84 -13.13
N ILE A 116 4.16 1.39 -11.95
CA ILE A 116 4.84 1.06 -10.69
C ILE A 116 4.52 -0.36 -10.20
N ASN A 117 3.32 -0.87 -10.45
CA ASN A 117 2.92 -2.22 -10.05
C ASN A 117 3.64 -3.30 -10.89
N ILE A 118 3.79 -3.06 -12.20
CA ILE A 118 4.64 -3.87 -13.08
C ILE A 118 6.12 -3.75 -12.65
N GLY A 119 6.57 -2.55 -12.27
CA GLY A 119 7.93 -2.30 -11.77
C GLY A 119 8.29 -3.09 -10.51
N ALA A 120 7.38 -3.16 -9.53
CA ALA A 120 7.54 -3.93 -8.30
C ALA A 120 7.50 -5.45 -8.52
N SER A 121 6.62 -5.89 -9.44
CA SER A 121 6.52 -7.29 -9.88
C SER A 121 7.75 -7.76 -10.67
N GLY A 122 8.46 -6.82 -11.30
CA GLY A 122 9.62 -7.10 -12.14
C GLY A 122 10.91 -7.45 -11.37
N HIS A 123 11.99 -7.62 -12.15
CA HIS A 123 13.30 -8.13 -11.74
C HIS A 123 14.03 -7.39 -10.59
N LYS A 124 13.47 -6.29 -10.06
CA LYS A 124 14.08 -5.51 -8.97
C LYS A 124 13.64 -5.92 -7.57
N MET A 125 12.43 -6.49 -7.39
CA MET A 125 11.99 -7.06 -6.11
C MET A 125 11.16 -8.35 -6.24
N GLY A 126 10.56 -8.65 -7.41
CA GLY A 126 9.79 -9.88 -7.63
C GLY A 126 8.49 -9.96 -6.82
N VAL A 127 7.91 -8.82 -6.43
CA VAL A 127 6.71 -8.77 -5.58
C VAL A 127 5.46 -9.04 -6.41
N LYS A 128 4.98 -10.29 -6.36
CA LYS A 128 3.81 -10.76 -7.12
C LYS A 128 2.44 -10.28 -6.59
N ILE A 129 2.40 -9.56 -5.46
CA ILE A 129 1.17 -9.10 -4.80
C ILE A 129 0.97 -7.57 -4.89
N ALA A 130 1.65 -6.89 -5.82
CA ALA A 130 1.43 -5.47 -6.07
C ALA A 130 -0.06 -5.17 -6.32
N ALA A 131 -0.56 -4.09 -5.70
CA ALA A 131 -1.96 -3.67 -5.69
C ALA A 131 -3.00 -4.69 -5.16
N SER A 132 -2.62 -5.83 -4.55
CA SER A 132 -3.62 -6.84 -4.13
C SER A 132 -4.56 -6.41 -3.00
N PHE A 133 -4.32 -5.24 -2.41
CA PHE A 133 -5.16 -4.61 -1.37
C PHE A 133 -5.64 -3.22 -1.80
N SER A 134 -5.56 -2.87 -3.10
CA SER A 134 -6.16 -1.62 -3.58
C SER A 134 -7.68 -1.76 -3.65
N SER A 135 -8.40 -0.65 -3.43
CA SER A 135 -9.87 -0.61 -3.56
C SER A 135 -10.35 -1.03 -4.96
N GLU A 136 -9.54 -0.77 -5.99
CA GLU A 136 -9.75 -1.29 -7.35
C GLU A 136 -9.74 -2.82 -7.34
N HIS A 137 -8.66 -3.42 -6.84
CA HIS A 137 -8.45 -4.87 -6.86
C HIS A 137 -9.49 -5.62 -6.02
N GLU A 138 -9.79 -5.14 -4.82
CA GLU A 138 -10.84 -5.71 -3.97
C GLU A 138 -12.22 -5.63 -4.63
N HIS A 139 -12.56 -4.50 -5.26
CA HIS A 139 -13.80 -4.35 -6.02
C HIS A 139 -13.88 -5.35 -7.19
N ILE A 140 -12.81 -5.52 -7.97
CA ILE A 140 -12.79 -6.50 -9.08
C ILE A 140 -12.93 -7.92 -8.54
N ARG A 141 -12.09 -8.29 -7.55
CA ARG A 141 -12.09 -9.62 -6.91
C ARG A 141 -13.46 -9.98 -6.36
N LYS A 142 -14.14 -9.04 -5.71
CA LYS A 142 -15.49 -9.24 -5.15
C LYS A 142 -16.48 -9.65 -6.24
N HIS A 143 -16.66 -8.83 -7.27
CA HIS A 143 -17.69 -9.07 -8.28
C HIS A 143 -17.38 -10.28 -9.18
N GLN A 144 -16.11 -10.57 -9.46
CA GLN A 144 -15.74 -11.81 -10.17
C GLN A 144 -16.14 -13.07 -9.38
N LEU A 145 -15.94 -13.07 -8.06
CA LEU A 145 -16.29 -14.20 -7.19
C LEU A 145 -17.79 -14.29 -6.89
N GLU A 146 -18.46 -13.17 -6.64
CA GLU A 146 -19.84 -13.14 -6.14
C GLU A 146 -20.87 -13.14 -7.28
N ASP A 147 -20.63 -12.40 -8.37
CA ASP A 147 -21.51 -12.40 -9.56
C ASP A 147 -21.15 -13.49 -10.58
N LYS A 148 -20.08 -14.25 -10.33
CA LYS A 148 -19.47 -15.22 -11.27
C LYS A 148 -19.18 -14.59 -12.63
N SER A 149 -18.47 -13.46 -12.60
CA SER A 149 -18.26 -12.58 -13.75
C SER A 149 -16.80 -12.56 -14.21
N PHE A 150 -16.58 -12.10 -15.45
CA PHE A 150 -15.30 -11.60 -15.94
C PHE A 150 -15.38 -10.08 -16.08
N THR A 151 -14.22 -9.40 -16.06
CA THR A 151 -14.17 -7.94 -16.16
C THR A 151 -13.82 -7.49 -17.58
N THR A 152 -14.55 -6.51 -18.12
CA THR A 152 -14.06 -5.68 -19.24
C THR A 152 -13.64 -4.31 -18.71
N LYS A 153 -12.55 -3.76 -19.26
CA LYS A 153 -12.02 -2.42 -18.94
C LYS A 153 -11.81 -1.62 -20.22
N VAL A 154 -12.60 -0.56 -20.38
CA VAL A 154 -12.40 0.49 -21.40
C VAL A 154 -11.68 1.64 -20.71
N GLN A 155 -10.55 2.10 -21.26
CA GLN A 155 -9.82 3.24 -20.71
C GLN A 155 -9.40 4.21 -21.80
N VAL A 156 -9.59 5.51 -21.53
CA VAL A 156 -9.05 6.61 -22.32
C VAL A 156 -8.16 7.45 -21.40
N LYS A 157 -6.91 7.69 -21.82
CA LYS A 157 -5.85 8.35 -21.03
C LYS A 157 -5.29 9.53 -21.82
N PHE A 158 -5.41 10.73 -21.26
CA PHE A 158 -4.88 11.96 -21.84
C PHE A 158 -3.66 12.39 -21.01
N VAL A 159 -2.44 12.23 -21.54
CA VAL A 159 -1.20 12.61 -20.84
C VAL A 159 -0.70 13.94 -21.39
N ARG A 160 -0.65 14.95 -20.51
CA ARG A 160 -0.22 16.28 -20.89
C ARG A 160 1.26 16.50 -20.64
N TYR A 161 1.75 16.09 -19.48
CA TYR A 161 3.15 16.15 -19.09
C TYR A 161 3.56 14.86 -18.37
N THR A 162 4.81 14.41 -18.51
CA THR A 162 5.41 13.48 -17.53
C THR A 162 6.35 14.28 -16.65
N ALA A 163 6.04 14.36 -15.35
CA ALA A 163 6.88 15.05 -14.37
C ALA A 163 7.89 14.06 -13.76
N LYS A 164 9.13 14.51 -13.56
CA LYS A 164 10.25 13.69 -13.06
C LYS A 164 11.04 14.40 -11.98
N VAL A 165 11.50 13.62 -11.00
CA VAL A 165 12.49 14.03 -10.00
C VAL A 165 13.87 14.10 -10.66
N LEU A 166 14.66 15.14 -10.37
CA LEU A 166 16.06 15.24 -10.79
C LEU A 166 16.97 14.44 -9.85
N PRO A 167 18.08 13.83 -10.33
CA PRO A 167 18.93 12.95 -9.52
C PRO A 167 19.48 13.60 -8.23
N ASP A 168 19.88 14.86 -8.31
CA ASP A 168 20.53 15.60 -7.21
C ASP A 168 19.53 16.29 -6.26
N ILE A 169 18.29 15.80 -6.18
CA ILE A 169 17.29 16.37 -5.27
C ILE A 169 17.66 16.09 -3.81
N GLN A 170 17.45 17.07 -2.95
CA GLN A 170 17.56 16.88 -1.51
C GLN A 170 16.36 16.09 -0.98
N LEU A 171 16.59 15.18 -0.04
CA LEU A 171 15.53 14.51 0.71
C LEU A 171 14.75 15.53 1.56
N ASP A 172 13.47 15.25 1.82
CA ASP A 172 12.72 15.98 2.82
C ASP A 172 13.36 15.84 4.22
N GLN A 173 13.30 16.90 5.03
CA GLN A 173 13.96 16.93 6.33
C GLN A 173 13.32 15.94 7.33
N SER A 174 12.01 15.71 7.27
CA SER A 174 11.35 14.73 8.15
C SER A 174 11.75 13.30 7.79
N PHE A 175 11.82 12.98 6.48
CA PHE A 175 12.31 11.70 5.98
C PHE A 175 13.80 11.49 6.31
N ARG A 176 14.65 12.50 6.07
CA ARG A 176 16.08 12.48 6.43
C ARG A 176 16.28 12.18 7.92
N ASN A 177 15.55 12.87 8.80
CA ASN A 177 15.66 12.70 10.24
C ASN A 177 15.31 11.28 10.70
N ARG A 178 14.35 10.61 10.04
CA ARG A 178 13.98 9.22 10.33
C ARG A 178 15.08 8.25 9.89
N LEU A 179 15.70 8.46 8.74
CA LEU A 179 16.85 7.67 8.28
C LEU A 179 18.08 7.84 9.18
N LEU A 180 18.40 9.07 9.59
CA LEU A 180 19.48 9.36 10.55
C LEU A 180 19.24 8.69 11.92
N LYS A 181 17.98 8.61 12.39
CA LYS A 181 17.63 7.89 13.63
C LYS A 181 17.90 6.39 13.50
N ILE A 182 17.56 5.77 12.37
CA ILE A 182 17.85 4.35 12.10
C ILE A 182 19.38 4.12 12.06
N ALA A 183 20.14 4.98 11.36
CA ALA A 183 21.61 4.92 11.34
C ALA A 183 22.22 5.04 12.76
N GLY A 184 21.68 5.94 13.60
CA GLY A 184 22.09 6.06 15.01
C GLY A 184 21.85 4.78 15.83
N HIS A 185 20.78 4.01 15.53
CA HIS A 185 20.54 2.71 16.16
C HIS A 185 21.47 1.61 15.61
N ILE A 186 21.77 1.61 14.30
CA ILE A 186 22.75 0.69 13.68
C ILE A 186 24.13 0.88 14.30
N HIS A 187 24.63 2.12 14.34
CA HIS A 187 25.93 2.46 14.93
C HIS A 187 26.04 2.06 16.42
N GLN A 188 24.93 2.05 17.15
CA GLN A 188 24.84 1.61 18.55
C GLN A 188 24.54 0.10 18.70
N ASN A 189 24.55 -0.68 17.62
CA ASN A 189 24.21 -2.12 17.56
C ASN A 189 22.82 -2.47 18.13
N ARG A 190 21.87 -1.52 18.10
CA ARG A 190 20.52 -1.64 18.69
C ARG A 190 19.54 -2.32 17.74
N LYS A 191 19.83 -3.56 17.36
CA LYS A 191 19.13 -4.33 16.30
C LYS A 191 17.60 -4.29 16.39
N SER A 192 17.02 -4.38 17.59
CA SER A 192 15.55 -4.31 17.77
C SER A 192 14.98 -2.92 17.48
N SER A 193 15.66 -1.85 17.91
CA SER A 193 15.28 -0.46 17.59
C SER A 193 15.47 -0.15 16.11
N THR A 194 16.58 -0.62 15.52
CA THR A 194 16.84 -0.54 14.08
C THR A 194 15.71 -1.19 13.27
N LYS A 195 15.28 -2.41 13.64
CA LYS A 195 14.15 -3.09 12.98
C LYS A 195 12.87 -2.26 13.11
N TYR A 196 12.49 -1.89 14.34
CA TYR A 196 11.24 -1.19 14.63
C TYR A 196 11.13 0.15 13.91
N GLU A 197 12.17 0.98 13.92
CA GLU A 197 12.17 2.29 13.26
C GLU A 197 12.13 2.16 11.72
N SER A 198 12.76 1.12 11.15
CA SER A 198 12.65 0.81 9.71
C SER A 198 11.25 0.32 9.32
N GLU A 199 10.58 -0.47 10.16
CA GLU A 199 9.18 -0.88 9.96
C GLU A 199 8.22 0.31 10.06
N LEU A 200 8.45 1.24 11.01
CA LEU A 200 7.73 2.51 11.07
C LEU A 200 8.01 3.41 9.86
N LEU A 201 9.21 3.40 9.30
CA LEU A 201 9.53 4.15 8.08
C LEU A 201 8.68 3.66 6.90
N VAL A 202 8.58 2.34 6.72
CA VAL A 202 7.75 1.74 5.66
C VAL A 202 6.26 2.01 5.86
N ARG A 203 5.78 2.06 7.11
CA ARG A 203 4.39 2.47 7.40
C ARG A 203 4.12 3.92 6.97
N ASP A 204 5.04 4.84 7.27
CA ASP A 204 4.81 6.28 7.12
C ASP A 204 5.12 6.81 5.71
N PHE A 205 6.06 6.17 5.00
CA PHE A 205 6.54 6.56 3.66
C PHE A 205 6.31 5.48 2.58
N GLY A 206 5.68 4.35 2.92
CA GLY A 206 5.37 3.27 1.98
C GLY A 206 6.56 2.38 1.63
N THR A 207 6.42 1.62 0.56
CA THR A 207 7.44 0.67 0.08
C THR A 207 8.28 1.22 -1.07
N HIS A 208 7.83 2.28 -1.73
CA HIS A 208 8.46 2.89 -2.90
C HIS A 208 8.49 4.42 -2.79
N VAL A 209 9.29 5.07 -3.63
CA VAL A 209 9.22 6.50 -3.92
C VAL A 209 8.80 6.72 -5.37
N LEU A 210 7.89 7.67 -5.62
CA LEU A 210 7.49 8.07 -6.96
C LEU A 210 8.60 8.91 -7.60
N THR A 211 9.29 8.40 -8.62
CA THR A 211 10.35 9.14 -9.32
C THR A 211 9.82 9.84 -10.58
N SER A 212 8.71 9.38 -11.15
CA SER A 212 7.98 10.10 -12.19
C SER A 212 6.48 9.79 -12.20
N VAL A 213 5.67 10.76 -12.62
CA VAL A 213 4.22 10.64 -12.74
C VAL A 213 3.74 11.24 -14.08
N ASP A 214 2.76 10.58 -14.69
CA ASP A 214 2.06 11.12 -15.86
C ASP A 214 0.93 12.04 -15.39
N ALA A 215 1.04 13.33 -15.67
CA ALA A 215 0.04 14.35 -15.35
C ALA A 215 -0.94 14.50 -16.51
N GLY A 216 -2.23 14.33 -16.21
CA GLY A 216 -3.25 14.18 -17.23
C GLY A 216 -4.66 14.03 -16.66
N ALA A 217 -5.56 13.51 -17.49
CA ALA A 217 -6.88 13.05 -17.07
C ALA A 217 -7.21 11.71 -17.74
N SER A 218 -8.02 10.87 -17.11
CA SER A 218 -8.42 9.57 -17.64
C SER A 218 -9.86 9.24 -17.27
N ILE A 219 -10.58 8.59 -18.19
CA ILE A 219 -11.85 7.93 -17.88
C ILE A 219 -11.68 6.42 -18.05
N VAL A 220 -12.23 5.67 -17.10
CA VAL A 220 -12.27 4.20 -17.10
C VAL A 220 -13.71 3.75 -16.94
N LYS A 221 -14.19 2.88 -17.83
CA LYS A 221 -15.41 2.10 -17.62
C LYS A 221 -15.03 0.65 -17.35
N VAL A 222 -15.58 0.10 -16.28
CA VAL A 222 -15.37 -1.27 -15.81
C VAL A 222 -16.73 -1.95 -15.79
N ASP A 223 -16.93 -2.98 -16.61
CA ASP A 223 -18.10 -3.83 -16.53
C ASP A 223 -17.73 -5.22 -15.99
N GLN A 224 -18.63 -5.77 -15.19
CA GLN A 224 -18.59 -7.15 -14.73
C GLN A 224 -19.64 -7.93 -15.51
N VAL A 225 -19.22 -8.86 -16.33
CA VAL A 225 -20.04 -9.54 -17.35
C VAL A 225 -20.11 -11.04 -17.06
N ASP A 226 -21.27 -11.67 -17.26
CA ASP A 226 -21.50 -13.08 -16.94
C ASP A 226 -20.42 -14.02 -17.53
N SER A 227 -19.77 -14.83 -16.68
CA SER A 227 -18.71 -15.75 -17.15
C SER A 227 -19.19 -16.85 -18.10
N SER A 228 -20.50 -17.10 -18.20
CA SER A 228 -21.06 -17.96 -19.24
C SER A 228 -21.02 -17.33 -20.64
N PHE A 229 -21.01 -16.00 -20.75
CA PHE A 229 -20.98 -15.29 -22.04
C PHE A 229 -19.64 -15.47 -22.78
N LEU A 230 -18.53 -15.75 -22.06
CA LEU A 230 -17.26 -16.18 -22.67
C LEU A 230 -17.31 -17.56 -23.36
N LYS A 231 -18.38 -18.33 -23.14
CA LYS A 231 -18.57 -19.68 -23.68
C LYS A 231 -19.64 -19.72 -24.79
N ASP A 232 -20.21 -18.57 -25.14
CA ASP A 232 -21.20 -18.44 -26.20
C ASP A 232 -20.54 -18.60 -27.58
N THR A 233 -20.91 -19.66 -28.32
CA THR A 233 -20.36 -19.94 -29.65
C THR A 233 -20.77 -18.93 -30.72
N THR A 234 -21.69 -18.01 -30.42
CA THR A 234 -22.19 -16.99 -31.36
C THR A 234 -21.57 -15.60 -31.18
N THR A 235 -20.78 -15.36 -30.13
CA THR A 235 -20.09 -14.08 -29.90
C THR A 235 -18.60 -14.31 -29.59
N ASN A 236 -17.69 -13.70 -30.35
CA ASN A 236 -16.24 -13.80 -30.08
C ASN A 236 -15.76 -12.72 -29.07
N ARG A 237 -14.57 -12.90 -28.47
CA ARG A 237 -14.01 -11.94 -27.49
C ARG A 237 -13.79 -10.54 -28.08
N GLU A 238 -13.64 -10.39 -29.39
CA GLU A 238 -13.50 -9.10 -30.08
C GLU A 238 -14.83 -8.32 -30.10
N ASN A 239 -15.95 -8.97 -30.43
CA ASN A 239 -17.30 -8.40 -30.36
C ASN A 239 -17.65 -7.97 -28.93
N ILE A 240 -17.27 -8.77 -27.92
CA ILE A 240 -17.41 -8.38 -26.50
C ILE A 240 -16.60 -7.11 -26.23
N GLY A 241 -15.32 -7.11 -26.61
CA GLY A 241 -14.42 -5.97 -26.37
C GLY A 241 -14.81 -4.69 -27.11
N PHE A 242 -15.46 -4.80 -28.27
CA PHE A 242 -15.99 -3.68 -29.04
C PHE A 242 -17.32 -3.17 -28.47
N SER A 243 -18.22 -4.07 -28.07
CA SER A 243 -19.50 -3.72 -27.43
C SER A 243 -19.28 -3.03 -26.08
N ALA A 244 -18.31 -3.50 -25.29
CA ALA A 244 -17.84 -2.83 -24.08
C ALA A 244 -17.43 -1.38 -24.37
N SER A 245 -16.58 -1.15 -25.38
CA SER A 245 -16.18 0.20 -25.80
C SER A 245 -17.38 1.07 -26.20
N ILE A 246 -18.28 0.57 -27.04
CA ILE A 246 -19.46 1.34 -27.50
C ILE A 246 -20.40 1.70 -26.34
N SER A 247 -20.44 0.89 -25.27
CA SER A 247 -21.30 1.13 -24.10
C SER A 247 -20.90 2.35 -23.25
N LEU A 248 -19.75 2.99 -23.50
CA LEU A 248 -19.34 4.25 -22.87
C LEU A 248 -19.81 5.45 -23.75
N PRO A 249 -20.72 6.32 -23.26
CA PRO A 249 -21.28 7.41 -24.06
C PRO A 249 -20.25 8.33 -24.72
N GLY A 250 -20.46 8.60 -26.01
CA GLY A 250 -19.62 9.48 -26.82
C GLY A 250 -18.27 8.91 -27.28
N ILE A 251 -17.94 7.64 -26.98
CA ILE A 251 -16.61 7.08 -27.33
C ILE A 251 -16.48 6.68 -28.82
N VAL A 252 -17.53 6.12 -29.44
CA VAL A 252 -17.51 5.66 -30.84
C VAL A 252 -18.40 6.55 -31.70
N SER A 253 -17.89 7.02 -32.84
CA SER A 253 -18.66 7.82 -33.81
C SER A 253 -19.75 6.98 -34.49
N GLU A 254 -20.84 7.63 -34.89
CA GLU A 254 -21.95 6.99 -35.63
C GLU A 254 -21.47 6.23 -36.87
N SER A 255 -20.46 6.77 -37.56
CA SER A 255 -19.81 6.17 -38.73
C SER A 255 -19.02 4.89 -38.44
N ILE A 256 -18.58 4.65 -37.20
CA ILE A 256 -17.90 3.43 -36.78
C ILE A 256 -18.91 2.43 -36.22
N LYS A 257 -19.91 2.88 -35.42
CA LYS A 257 -21.06 2.05 -35.00
C LYS A 257 -21.73 1.35 -36.18
N ASN A 258 -21.89 2.08 -37.29
CA ASN A 258 -22.55 1.59 -38.52
C ASN A 258 -21.64 0.80 -39.47
N LYS A 259 -20.32 0.70 -39.21
CA LYS A 259 -19.39 -0.08 -40.06
C LYS A 259 -19.29 -1.55 -39.65
N PHE A 260 -19.59 -1.89 -38.39
CA PHE A 260 -19.93 -3.25 -38.01
C PHE A 260 -21.43 -3.45 -38.30
N SER A 261 -21.78 -4.49 -39.07
CA SER A 261 -23.16 -4.66 -39.56
C SER A 261 -24.18 -5.06 -38.48
N ASN A 262 -23.71 -5.61 -37.35
CA ASN A 262 -24.55 -6.27 -36.34
C ASN A 262 -24.60 -5.52 -35.00
N THR A 263 -23.97 -4.33 -34.92
CA THR A 263 -23.58 -3.65 -33.68
C THR A 263 -24.68 -3.52 -32.63
N LYS A 264 -25.92 -3.22 -33.04
CA LYS A 264 -27.02 -3.02 -32.09
C LYS A 264 -27.41 -4.29 -31.34
N LEU A 265 -27.48 -5.43 -32.04
CA LEU A 265 -27.86 -6.72 -31.43
C LEU A 265 -26.76 -7.24 -30.51
N GLU A 266 -25.48 -7.12 -30.92
CA GLU A 266 -24.34 -7.50 -30.06
C GLU A 266 -24.25 -6.58 -28.82
N LEU A 267 -24.54 -5.28 -28.94
CA LEU A 267 -24.57 -4.36 -27.80
C LEU A 267 -25.74 -4.66 -26.85
N GLU A 268 -26.95 -4.90 -27.35
CA GLU A 268 -28.10 -5.30 -26.52
C GLU A 268 -27.83 -6.65 -25.82
N LYS A 269 -27.19 -7.59 -26.50
CA LYS A 269 -26.76 -8.89 -25.96
C LYS A 269 -25.64 -8.73 -24.90
N TYR A 270 -24.67 -7.86 -25.13
CA TYR A 270 -23.63 -7.50 -24.16
C TYR A 270 -24.23 -6.89 -22.90
N MET A 271 -25.03 -5.83 -23.04
CA MET A 271 -25.64 -5.11 -21.91
C MET A 271 -26.57 -6.01 -21.08
N LYS A 272 -27.24 -6.99 -21.69
CA LYS A 272 -28.03 -8.01 -20.98
C LYS A 272 -27.20 -8.96 -20.10
N ASN A 273 -25.91 -9.12 -20.38
CA ASN A 273 -24.98 -9.97 -19.62
C ASN A 273 -24.13 -9.18 -18.60
N VAL A 274 -24.16 -7.84 -18.63
CA VAL A 274 -23.55 -6.98 -17.60
C VAL A 274 -24.31 -7.15 -16.27
N LYS A 275 -23.58 -7.47 -15.21
CA LYS A 275 -24.06 -7.58 -13.82
C LYS A 275 -23.84 -6.29 -13.04
N ASN A 276 -22.69 -5.65 -13.27
CA ASN A 276 -22.27 -4.41 -12.63
C ASN A 276 -21.52 -3.55 -13.67
N SER A 277 -21.69 -2.23 -13.60
CA SER A 277 -21.04 -1.24 -14.48
C SER A 277 -20.61 -0.05 -13.63
N ASP A 278 -19.32 0.27 -13.65
CA ASP A 278 -18.69 1.40 -12.94
C ASP A 278 -17.99 2.33 -13.95
N ILE A 279 -18.07 3.65 -13.74
CA ILE A 279 -17.46 4.67 -14.61
C ILE A 279 -16.73 5.68 -13.72
N ARG A 280 -15.40 5.71 -13.85
CA ARG A 280 -14.48 6.50 -13.03
C ARG A 280 -13.80 7.58 -13.86
N THR A 281 -13.87 8.83 -13.41
CA THR A 281 -13.11 9.95 -13.99
C THR A 281 -12.00 10.39 -13.05
N TYR A 282 -10.77 10.42 -13.55
CA TYR A 282 -9.56 10.84 -12.87
C TYR A 282 -9.09 12.16 -13.47
N GLY A 283 -9.18 13.25 -12.71
CA GLY A 283 -8.93 14.61 -13.22
C GLY A 283 -10.06 15.12 -14.12
N GLY A 284 -9.91 16.34 -14.63
CA GLY A 284 -10.96 17.09 -15.31
C GLY A 284 -12.14 17.44 -14.40
N PRO A 285 -13.19 18.08 -14.95
CA PRO A 285 -14.40 18.37 -14.20
C PRO A 285 -15.18 17.08 -13.87
N PRO A 286 -15.96 17.07 -12.76
CA PRO A 286 -16.82 15.95 -12.41
C PRO A 286 -17.80 15.57 -13.54
N MET A 287 -18.01 14.27 -13.73
CA MET A 287 -18.93 13.73 -14.73
C MET A 287 -20.40 14.11 -14.41
N ASN A 288 -21.07 14.79 -15.34
CA ASN A 288 -22.53 14.92 -15.32
C ASN A 288 -23.18 13.69 -15.99
N PRO A 289 -23.85 12.80 -15.25
CA PRO A 289 -24.38 11.54 -15.81
C PRO A 289 -25.51 11.72 -16.82
N GLU A 290 -26.20 12.86 -16.84
CA GLU A 290 -27.35 13.09 -17.75
C GLU A 290 -26.92 13.47 -19.17
N ASN A 291 -25.82 14.23 -19.30
CA ASN A 291 -25.36 14.82 -20.56
C ASN A 291 -23.90 14.48 -20.90
N PHE A 292 -23.30 13.44 -20.30
CA PHE A 292 -21.90 13.11 -20.57
C PHE A 292 -21.64 12.70 -22.02
N THR A 293 -20.73 13.42 -22.69
CA THR A 293 -20.02 12.92 -23.87
C THR A 293 -18.51 13.05 -23.68
N LEU A 294 -17.74 12.02 -24.07
CA LEU A 294 -16.27 12.10 -24.02
C LEU A 294 -15.72 13.29 -24.82
N SER A 295 -16.31 13.57 -25.98
CA SER A 295 -15.91 14.69 -26.86
C SER A 295 -16.02 16.05 -26.18
N GLU A 296 -17.04 16.26 -25.34
CA GLU A 296 -17.20 17.52 -24.60
C GLU A 296 -16.26 17.57 -23.40
N TRP A 297 -16.21 16.48 -22.61
CA TRP A 297 -15.34 16.38 -21.43
C TRP A 297 -13.85 16.59 -21.77
N THR A 298 -13.37 16.11 -22.92
CA THR A 298 -11.98 16.35 -23.33
C THR A 298 -11.63 17.81 -23.61
N THR A 299 -12.62 18.64 -23.95
CA THR A 299 -12.42 20.09 -24.09
C THR A 299 -12.38 20.83 -22.75
N THR A 300 -12.97 20.24 -21.70
CA THR A 300 -13.13 20.87 -20.38
C THR A 300 -12.13 20.41 -19.33
N ILE A 301 -11.27 19.40 -19.60
CA ILE A 301 -10.16 18.97 -18.71
C ILE A 301 -9.30 20.16 -18.21
N GLY A 302 -9.14 21.20 -19.03
CA GLY A 302 -8.61 22.50 -18.60
C GLY A 302 -7.21 22.44 -17.98
N ASN A 303 -7.15 22.60 -16.66
CA ASN A 303 -5.93 22.51 -15.85
C ASN A 303 -6.06 21.52 -14.67
N ASP A 304 -7.19 20.80 -14.55
CA ASP A 304 -7.49 19.90 -13.43
C ASP A 304 -6.81 18.55 -13.66
N LEU A 305 -5.49 18.50 -13.46
CA LEU A 305 -4.64 17.37 -13.84
C LEU A 305 -4.35 16.49 -12.63
N VAL A 306 -4.39 15.17 -12.82
CA VAL A 306 -4.01 14.19 -11.78
C VAL A 306 -2.94 13.22 -12.30
N ALA A 307 -2.37 12.44 -11.40
CA ALA A 307 -1.48 11.34 -11.76
C ALA A 307 -2.30 10.20 -12.39
N VAL A 308 -2.21 10.07 -13.72
CA VAL A 308 -2.88 9.02 -14.52
C VAL A 308 -1.99 7.81 -14.81
N ASP A 309 -0.71 7.90 -14.46
CA ASP A 309 0.17 6.75 -14.21
C ASP A 309 1.32 7.17 -13.27
N ARG A 310 1.95 6.19 -12.62
CA ARG A 310 2.98 6.39 -11.59
C ARG A 310 4.12 5.41 -11.83
N ASN A 311 5.36 5.89 -11.70
CA ASN A 311 6.57 5.07 -11.76
C ASN A 311 7.55 5.48 -10.65
N GLY A 312 8.34 4.52 -10.18
CA GLY A 312 9.12 4.67 -8.96
C GLY A 312 10.10 3.54 -8.73
N PHE A 313 10.84 3.64 -7.62
CA PHE A 313 11.77 2.62 -7.15
C PHE A 313 11.50 2.31 -5.67
N PRO A 314 11.96 1.16 -5.15
CA PRO A 314 11.87 0.84 -3.72
C PRO A 314 12.41 1.98 -2.85
N LEU A 315 11.83 2.19 -1.66
CA LEU A 315 12.13 3.37 -0.82
C LEU A 315 13.60 3.45 -0.37
N ASP A 316 14.31 2.33 -0.32
CA ASP A 316 15.76 2.28 -0.06
C ASP A 316 16.64 2.83 -1.20
N TYR A 317 16.09 3.03 -2.41
CA TYR A 317 16.84 3.54 -3.57
C TYR A 317 17.40 4.96 -3.39
N VAL A 318 16.80 5.79 -2.53
CA VAL A 318 17.24 7.18 -2.30
C VAL A 318 18.28 7.31 -1.18
N ILE A 319 18.70 6.18 -0.60
CA ILE A 319 19.71 6.12 0.47
C ILE A 319 21.07 5.87 -0.18
N SER A 320 21.95 6.87 -0.15
CA SER A 320 23.28 6.80 -0.75
C SER A 320 24.29 7.65 0.05
N THR A 321 25.58 7.47 -0.25
CA THR A 321 26.65 8.35 0.26
C THR A 321 26.55 9.78 -0.28
N THR A 322 25.82 10.01 -1.38
CA THR A 322 25.52 11.35 -1.90
C THR A 322 24.34 12.02 -1.19
N THR A 323 23.33 11.27 -0.73
CA THR A 323 22.25 11.82 0.10
C THR A 323 22.64 11.91 1.57
N PHE A 324 23.58 11.10 2.06
CA PHE A 324 24.10 11.09 3.43
C PHE A 324 25.64 11.20 3.52
N PRO A 325 26.24 12.33 3.08
CA PRO A 325 27.69 12.54 3.14
C PRO A 325 28.25 12.66 4.57
N GLU A 326 27.40 12.79 5.59
CA GLU A 326 27.79 12.77 7.00
C GLU A 326 27.93 11.35 7.58
N LEU A 327 27.61 10.30 6.82
CA LEU A 327 27.70 8.90 7.24
C LEU A 327 28.85 8.17 6.51
N SER A 328 29.44 7.17 7.17
CA SER A 328 30.40 6.26 6.52
C SER A 328 29.68 5.31 5.55
N GLU A 329 30.36 4.91 4.48
CA GLU A 329 29.82 4.05 3.42
C GLU A 329 29.22 2.73 3.96
N SER A 330 29.90 2.07 4.89
CA SER A 330 29.39 0.87 5.58
C SER A 330 28.08 1.12 6.33
N LEU A 331 27.93 2.29 6.97
CA LEU A 331 26.72 2.65 7.73
C LEU A 331 25.55 3.01 6.78
N VAL A 332 25.85 3.58 5.62
CA VAL A 332 24.87 3.77 4.54
C VAL A 332 24.42 2.42 3.98
N GLU A 333 25.33 1.45 3.80
CA GLU A 333 24.95 0.11 3.32
C GLU A 333 24.07 -0.63 4.34
N GLU A 334 24.44 -0.65 5.63
CA GLU A 334 23.60 -1.25 6.68
C GLU A 334 22.22 -0.59 6.78
N LEU A 335 22.13 0.73 6.53
CA LEU A 335 20.87 1.48 6.48
C LEU A 335 20.00 1.05 5.29
N VAL A 336 20.59 0.94 4.08
CA VAL A 336 19.92 0.39 2.87
C VAL A 336 19.40 -1.03 3.16
N GLN A 337 20.25 -1.91 3.70
CA GLN A 337 19.87 -3.28 4.03
C GLN A 337 18.75 -3.34 5.07
N SER A 338 18.76 -2.47 6.08
CA SER A 338 17.72 -2.40 7.11
C SER A 338 16.35 -1.97 6.54
N VAL A 339 16.33 -0.91 5.74
CA VAL A 339 15.08 -0.41 5.11
C VAL A 339 14.56 -1.42 4.10
N ARG A 340 15.42 -1.99 3.24
CA ARG A 340 15.03 -3.05 2.29
C ARG A 340 14.47 -4.28 3.02
N LYS A 341 15.05 -4.67 4.16
CA LYS A 341 14.54 -5.77 4.99
C LYS A 341 13.16 -5.47 5.58
N ALA A 342 12.88 -4.23 5.97
CA ALA A 342 11.55 -3.81 6.42
C ALA A 342 10.53 -3.86 5.27
N ILE A 343 10.88 -3.36 4.08
CA ILE A 343 10.03 -3.42 2.86
C ILE A 343 9.68 -4.88 2.52
N LEU A 344 10.68 -5.76 2.43
CA LEU A 344 10.48 -7.18 2.13
C LEU A 344 9.70 -7.90 3.25
N SER A 345 9.85 -7.49 4.51
CA SER A 345 9.05 -8.01 5.62
C SER A 345 7.60 -7.58 5.52
N TYR A 346 7.32 -6.32 5.16
CA TYR A 346 5.96 -5.82 4.96
C TYR A 346 5.24 -6.61 3.84
N PHE A 347 5.88 -6.83 2.70
CA PHE A 347 5.31 -7.70 1.66
C PHE A 347 5.11 -9.13 2.16
N LYS A 348 6.12 -9.75 2.80
CA LYS A 348 6.03 -11.14 3.28
C LYS A 348 4.85 -11.40 4.24
N HIS A 349 4.55 -10.49 5.17
CA HIS A 349 3.45 -10.69 6.12
C HIS A 349 2.05 -10.46 5.50
N ASN A 350 1.98 -9.86 4.31
CA ASN A 350 0.75 -9.66 3.54
C ASN A 350 0.66 -10.60 2.31
N THR A 351 1.58 -11.56 2.17
CA THR A 351 1.48 -12.63 1.17
C THR A 351 0.71 -13.80 1.76
N TYR A 352 -0.46 -14.09 1.20
CA TYR A 352 -1.29 -15.24 1.51
C TYR A 352 -1.22 -16.22 0.32
N PRO A 353 -0.31 -17.22 0.35
CA PRO A 353 -0.27 -18.27 -0.67
C PRO A 353 -1.53 -19.15 -0.61
N GLY A 354 -1.80 -19.88 -1.69
CA GLY A 354 -2.89 -20.85 -1.79
C GLY A 354 -3.63 -20.77 -3.11
N CYS A 355 -4.32 -21.84 -3.48
CA CYS A 355 -5.06 -21.91 -4.74
C CYS A 355 -6.03 -20.73 -4.94
N THR A 356 -5.82 -19.94 -6.01
CA THR A 356 -6.69 -18.81 -6.36
C THR A 356 -7.77 -19.13 -7.39
N ASN A 357 -7.77 -20.30 -8.03
CA ASN A 357 -8.75 -20.68 -9.05
C ASN A 357 -10.14 -20.96 -8.42
N PRO A 358 -11.21 -20.17 -8.71
CA PRO A 358 -12.53 -20.36 -8.11
C PRO A 358 -13.22 -21.69 -8.46
N ASN A 359 -12.71 -22.43 -9.44
CA ASN A 359 -13.26 -23.70 -9.90
C ASN A 359 -12.55 -24.91 -9.27
N ALA A 360 -11.51 -24.70 -8.45
CA ALA A 360 -10.77 -25.76 -7.78
C ALA A 360 -11.43 -26.12 -6.43
N PRO A 361 -11.38 -27.39 -6.00
CA PRO A 361 -12.03 -27.84 -4.76
C PRO A 361 -11.38 -27.29 -3.48
N ASN A 362 -10.13 -26.84 -3.57
CA ASN A 362 -9.35 -26.23 -2.49
C ASN A 362 -9.15 -24.71 -2.67
N PHE A 363 -10.06 -24.04 -3.41
CA PHE A 363 -10.02 -22.59 -3.60
C PHE A 363 -10.02 -21.80 -2.28
N SER A 364 -9.12 -20.83 -2.16
CA SER A 364 -9.00 -19.93 -1.00
C SER A 364 -9.47 -18.50 -1.31
N LYS A 365 -10.58 -18.07 -0.67
CA LYS A 365 -11.06 -16.67 -0.79
C LYS A 365 -10.10 -15.64 -0.16
N ILE A 366 -9.14 -16.05 0.67
CA ILE A 366 -8.14 -15.15 1.27
C ILE A 366 -6.85 -15.03 0.45
N SER A 367 -6.43 -16.08 -0.26
CA SER A 367 -5.10 -16.13 -0.89
C SER A 367 -4.94 -15.08 -2.00
N ASN A 368 -3.85 -14.33 -2.00
CA ASN A 368 -3.51 -13.30 -3.01
C ASN A 368 -2.34 -13.70 -3.91
N LEU A 369 -1.69 -14.83 -3.63
CA LEU A 369 -0.65 -15.44 -4.45
C LEU A 369 -1.00 -16.90 -4.73
N ASP A 370 -1.11 -17.27 -6.00
CA ASP A 370 -1.22 -18.68 -6.39
C ASP A 370 0.10 -19.40 -6.09
N ASP A 371 -0.02 -20.54 -5.40
CA ASP A 371 1.08 -21.45 -5.05
C ASP A 371 1.12 -22.72 -5.91
N GLY A 372 0.14 -22.91 -6.80
CA GLY A 372 0.00 -24.08 -7.66
C GLY A 372 -0.76 -25.25 -7.04
N SER A 373 -1.22 -25.15 -5.79
CA SER A 373 -1.89 -26.24 -5.06
C SER A 373 -3.26 -26.65 -5.64
N CYS A 374 -3.82 -25.89 -6.59
CA CYS A 374 -5.18 -26.08 -7.14
C CYS A 374 -5.52 -27.47 -7.73
N HIS A 375 -4.52 -28.34 -7.91
CA HIS A 375 -4.67 -29.68 -8.49
C HIS A 375 -4.04 -30.78 -7.64
N GLU A 376 -3.61 -30.48 -6.41
CA GLU A 376 -3.02 -31.48 -5.51
C GLU A 376 -4.09 -32.38 -4.87
N PRO A 377 -3.80 -33.68 -4.64
CA PRO A 377 -4.73 -34.60 -4.01
C PRO A 377 -4.84 -34.33 -2.50
N PHE A 378 -6.05 -34.37 -1.96
CA PHE A 378 -6.27 -34.35 -0.52
C PHE A 378 -5.63 -35.59 0.14
N THR A 379 -4.75 -35.36 1.11
CA THR A 379 -4.13 -36.40 1.93
C THR A 379 -4.57 -36.23 3.39
N ASN A 380 -5.07 -37.31 3.99
CA ASN A 380 -5.40 -37.31 5.42
C ASN A 380 -4.10 -37.42 6.22
N LEU A 381 -3.86 -36.47 7.12
CA LEU A 381 -2.66 -36.42 7.96
C LEU A 381 -3.06 -36.48 9.44
N SER A 382 -2.53 -37.46 10.18
CA SER A 382 -2.72 -37.54 11.62
C SER A 382 -1.88 -36.48 12.35
N PHE A 383 -2.49 -35.79 13.30
CA PHE A 383 -1.86 -34.74 14.12
C PHE A 383 -1.66 -35.25 15.55
N GLY A 384 -0.42 -35.30 16.02
CA GLY A 384 -0.04 -35.87 17.32
C GLY A 384 -0.03 -34.85 18.47
N GLY A 385 -0.69 -33.70 18.29
CA GLY A 385 -0.67 -32.58 19.23
C GLY A 385 0.55 -31.65 19.04
N VAL A 386 0.63 -30.65 19.92
CA VAL A 386 1.75 -29.72 20.05
C VAL A 386 2.42 -29.87 21.42
N TYR A 387 3.54 -29.21 21.63
CA TYR A 387 4.11 -28.92 22.96
C TYR A 387 5.12 -27.77 22.86
N GLN A 388 5.50 -27.20 24.01
CA GLN A 388 6.47 -26.10 24.10
C GLN A 388 7.49 -26.32 25.21
N GLU A 389 8.76 -26.46 24.83
CA GLU A 389 9.92 -26.48 25.73
C GLU A 389 10.25 -25.02 26.17
N CYS A 390 10.67 -24.79 27.42
CA CYS A 390 11.07 -23.47 27.91
C CYS A 390 12.30 -23.52 28.82
N ASN A 391 13.24 -22.61 28.63
CA ASN A 391 14.45 -22.44 29.44
C ASN A 391 14.51 -21.03 30.04
N PHE A 392 14.51 -20.93 31.37
CA PHE A 392 14.56 -19.67 32.11
C PHE A 392 16.00 -19.31 32.53
N HIS A 393 16.35 -18.03 32.39
CA HIS A 393 17.66 -17.49 32.80
C HIS A 393 17.49 -16.12 33.47
N GLY A 394 18.19 -15.90 34.59
CA GLY A 394 18.13 -14.68 35.38
C GLY A 394 17.42 -14.89 36.72
N THR A 395 16.99 -13.79 37.34
CA THR A 395 16.20 -13.80 38.56
C THR A 395 15.13 -12.73 38.53
N LEU A 396 13.95 -13.07 39.05
CA LEU A 396 12.81 -12.17 39.25
C LEU A 396 12.48 -12.07 40.73
N ILE A 397 11.59 -11.15 41.08
CA ILE A 397 11.08 -11.00 42.45
C ILE A 397 10.31 -12.27 42.84
N ASP A 398 10.38 -12.65 44.11
CA ASP A 398 9.73 -13.82 44.72
C ASP A 398 9.99 -15.18 44.02
N ASN A 399 11.12 -15.28 43.29
CA ASN A 399 11.50 -16.42 42.45
C ASN A 399 10.50 -16.75 41.32
N GLU A 400 9.78 -15.76 40.80
CA GLU A 400 8.88 -15.94 39.65
C GLU A 400 9.61 -16.60 38.46
N ASN A 401 9.09 -17.74 37.98
CA ASN A 401 9.61 -18.44 36.82
C ASN A 401 8.73 -18.15 35.59
N MET A 402 9.29 -17.48 34.58
CA MET A 402 8.55 -17.19 33.34
C MET A 402 8.16 -18.46 32.56
N CYS A 403 8.81 -19.60 32.80
CA CYS A 403 8.44 -20.84 32.13
C CYS A 403 7.14 -21.47 32.67
N ASP A 404 6.63 -21.07 33.83
CA ASP A 404 5.38 -21.61 34.39
C ASP A 404 4.14 -21.29 33.52
N SER A 405 4.24 -20.27 32.65
CA SER A 405 3.21 -19.88 31.67
C SER A 405 3.66 -20.00 30.21
N LEU A 406 4.84 -20.60 29.96
CA LEU A 406 5.41 -20.79 28.62
C LEU A 406 5.79 -22.24 28.31
N ALA A 407 5.83 -23.12 29.31
CA ALA A 407 6.04 -24.55 29.12
C ALA A 407 4.68 -25.25 28.98
N THR A 408 4.46 -25.94 27.88
CA THR A 408 3.23 -26.70 27.61
C THR A 408 3.60 -28.14 27.27
N ASN A 409 3.11 -29.11 28.04
CA ASN A 409 3.28 -30.53 27.74
C ASN A 409 2.35 -30.97 26.61
N ASN A 410 2.74 -31.97 25.83
CA ASN A 410 1.82 -32.65 24.93
C ASN A 410 0.75 -33.39 25.76
N PRO A 411 -0.56 -33.25 25.50
CA PRO A 411 -1.58 -33.82 26.38
C PRO A 411 -1.60 -35.36 26.44
N GLN A 412 -1.14 -36.03 25.36
CA GLN A 412 -1.14 -37.49 25.27
C GLN A 412 0.07 -38.11 25.98
N THR A 413 1.24 -37.47 25.92
CA THR A 413 2.46 -37.97 26.60
C THR A 413 2.69 -37.37 27.98
N GLN A 414 1.99 -36.27 28.31
CA GLN A 414 2.19 -35.45 29.51
C GLN A 414 3.65 -34.98 29.69
N ALA A 415 4.36 -34.78 28.58
CA ALA A 415 5.77 -34.38 28.53
C ALA A 415 6.08 -33.52 27.29
N PHE A 416 7.31 -33.00 27.21
CA PHE A 416 7.86 -32.34 26.02
C PHE A 416 8.29 -33.35 24.93
N ALA A 417 7.40 -34.27 24.57
CA ALA A 417 7.67 -35.36 23.65
C ALA A 417 6.43 -35.73 22.81
N CYS A 418 6.67 -36.14 21.56
CA CYS A 418 5.61 -36.64 20.69
C CYS A 418 5.19 -38.08 21.04
N PRO A 419 3.93 -38.48 20.74
CA PRO A 419 3.47 -39.86 20.87
C PRO A 419 4.25 -40.85 19.98
N GLU A 420 4.13 -42.14 20.28
CA GLU A 420 4.67 -43.20 19.41
C GLU A 420 4.04 -43.15 18.01
N GLY A 421 4.83 -43.44 16.97
CA GLY A 421 4.45 -43.22 15.56
C GLY A 421 4.71 -41.80 15.05
N PHE A 422 4.82 -40.80 15.92
CA PHE A 422 5.04 -39.41 15.53
C PHE A 422 6.52 -38.98 15.61
N GLU A 423 6.84 -37.87 14.96
CA GLU A 423 8.12 -37.16 15.02
C GLU A 423 7.90 -35.67 15.34
N LYS A 424 8.86 -35.05 16.05
CA LYS A 424 8.78 -33.62 16.38
C LYS A 424 9.28 -32.76 15.22
N VAL A 425 8.52 -31.72 14.88
CA VAL A 425 8.95 -30.70 13.90
C VAL A 425 8.93 -29.33 14.60
N PRO A 426 10.02 -28.54 14.53
CA PRO A 426 10.06 -27.21 15.13
C PRO A 426 9.13 -26.25 14.37
N LEU A 427 8.27 -25.55 15.11
CA LEU A 427 7.42 -24.48 14.58
C LEU A 427 8.04 -23.10 14.80
N HIS A 428 8.53 -22.85 16.01
CA HIS A 428 9.01 -21.53 16.42
C HIS A 428 10.04 -21.63 17.55
N GLU A 429 10.97 -20.67 17.56
CA GLU A 429 11.87 -20.40 18.69
C GLU A 429 11.79 -18.90 18.99
N GLY A 430 11.49 -18.58 20.24
CA GLY A 430 11.29 -17.21 20.71
C GLY A 430 12.04 -16.94 22.02
N ILE A 431 12.33 -15.67 22.26
CA ILE A 431 12.92 -15.19 23.52
C ILE A 431 12.04 -14.04 24.03
N THR A 432 11.61 -14.15 25.28
CA THR A 432 10.90 -13.11 25.99
C THR A 432 11.73 -12.61 27.17
N HIS A 433 11.53 -11.36 27.57
CA HIS A 433 12.28 -10.68 28.63
C HIS A 433 11.32 -10.04 29.62
N LYS A 434 11.62 -10.14 30.92
CA LYS A 434 10.89 -9.43 31.97
C LYS A 434 11.87 -8.62 32.82
N SER A 435 11.48 -7.37 33.10
CA SER A 435 12.17 -6.46 34.02
C SER A 435 11.22 -6.07 35.14
N GLN A 436 11.68 -6.18 36.38
CA GLN A 436 10.97 -5.73 37.58
C GLN A 436 11.85 -4.78 38.37
N HIS A 437 11.24 -3.88 39.15
CA HIS A 437 11.95 -2.94 40.01
C HIS A 437 11.38 -3.06 41.42
N GLN A 438 12.25 -3.27 42.41
CA GLN A 438 11.89 -3.27 43.82
C GLN A 438 12.49 -2.05 44.51
N HIS A 439 11.63 -1.13 44.96
CA HIS A 439 12.06 0.04 45.72
C HIS A 439 12.44 -0.36 47.15
N GLN A 440 13.73 -0.40 47.46
CA GLN A 440 14.23 -0.75 48.80
C GLN A 440 14.71 0.51 49.54
N CYS A 441 13.96 0.91 50.58
CA CYS A 441 14.38 1.95 51.52
C CYS A 441 15.08 1.35 52.74
N ARG A 442 16.27 1.86 53.08
CA ARG A 442 17.01 1.51 54.30
C ARG A 442 17.36 2.77 55.09
N ARG A 443 17.23 2.74 56.42
CA ARG A 443 17.59 3.86 57.30
C ARG A 443 19.11 4.01 57.33
N CYS A 444 19.63 5.01 56.60
CA CYS A 444 21.06 5.22 56.41
C CYS A 444 21.67 6.17 57.45
N TRP A 445 20.86 7.07 58.03
CA TRP A 445 21.25 7.97 59.12
C TRP A 445 20.11 8.10 60.14
N ALA A 446 20.38 8.74 61.29
CA ALA A 446 19.45 8.84 62.43
C ALA A 446 18.02 9.26 62.06
N PHE A 447 17.84 10.16 61.07
CA PHE A 447 16.53 10.61 60.60
C PHE A 447 16.29 10.42 59.09
N PHE A 448 17.23 9.81 58.36
CA PHE A 448 17.18 9.70 56.90
C PHE A 448 17.06 8.25 56.42
N HIS A 449 16.13 8.04 55.50
CA HIS A 449 16.00 6.80 54.72
C HIS A 449 16.60 7.02 53.34
N CYS A 450 17.56 6.19 52.97
CA CYS A 450 18.12 6.13 51.63
C CYS A 450 17.38 5.02 50.89
N CYS A 451 16.79 5.33 49.75
CA CYS A 451 16.07 4.36 48.93
C CYS A 451 16.80 4.13 47.61
N HIS A 452 16.81 2.88 47.16
CA HIS A 452 17.37 2.49 45.86
C HIS A 452 16.41 1.54 45.14
N ASP A 453 16.28 1.70 43.84
CA ASP A 453 15.53 0.75 43.00
C ASP A 453 16.44 -0.42 42.62
N GLN A 454 16.17 -1.60 43.17
CA GLN A 454 16.84 -2.82 42.75
C GLN A 454 16.12 -3.38 41.53
N SER A 455 16.76 -3.29 40.36
CA SER A 455 16.25 -3.83 39.10
C SER A 455 16.57 -5.33 38.98
N TYR A 456 15.54 -6.12 38.71
CA TYR A 456 15.60 -7.55 38.42
C TYR A 456 15.34 -7.76 36.94
N TYR A 457 16.12 -8.65 36.30
CA TYR A 457 16.02 -8.95 34.88
C TYR A 457 16.11 -10.45 34.66
N ALA A 458 15.18 -10.97 33.86
CA ALA A 458 15.21 -12.35 33.39
C ALA A 458 14.79 -12.46 31.92
N SER A 459 15.10 -13.62 31.35
CA SER A 459 14.77 -14.00 29.98
C SER A 459 14.37 -15.46 29.94
N ALA A 460 13.33 -15.78 29.17
CA ALA A 460 12.95 -17.15 28.87
C ALA A 460 13.02 -17.41 27.36
N THR A 461 13.73 -18.46 26.99
CA THR A 461 13.82 -18.96 25.61
C THR A 461 12.89 -20.15 25.48
N TYR A 462 11.91 -20.07 24.59
CA TYR A 462 10.89 -21.10 24.39
C TYR A 462 10.90 -21.65 22.96
N LYS A 463 10.55 -22.93 22.80
CA LYS A 463 10.58 -23.67 21.53
C LYS A 463 9.30 -24.48 21.34
N SER A 464 8.50 -24.09 20.37
CA SER A 464 7.20 -24.70 20.04
C SER A 464 7.40 -25.79 18.99
N PHE A 465 6.79 -26.97 19.19
CA PHE A 465 6.84 -28.10 18.27
C PHE A 465 5.44 -28.62 17.97
N TRP A 466 5.22 -29.16 16.77
CA TRP A 466 4.13 -30.10 16.51
C TRP A 466 4.63 -31.53 16.38
N CYS A 467 3.69 -32.48 16.44
CA CYS A 467 3.94 -33.89 16.22
C CYS A 467 3.31 -34.34 14.91
N ARG A 468 4.14 -34.69 13.92
CA ARG A 468 3.74 -35.18 12.60
C ARG A 468 3.82 -36.71 12.54
N ALA A 469 2.86 -37.37 11.92
CA ALA A 469 2.95 -38.82 11.64
C ALA A 469 4.19 -39.14 10.78
N LYS A 470 4.93 -40.21 11.09
CA LYS A 470 6.08 -40.62 10.26
C LYS A 470 5.58 -41.20 8.92
N PRO A 471 6.24 -40.92 7.77
CA PRO A 471 5.76 -41.33 6.45
C PRO A 471 5.42 -42.82 6.30
N ASP A 472 6.24 -43.69 6.91
CA ASP A 472 6.10 -45.15 6.81
C ASP A 472 5.31 -45.78 7.98
N SER A 473 4.72 -44.96 8.87
CA SER A 473 4.01 -45.44 10.05
C SER A 473 2.49 -45.52 9.82
N LEU A 474 1.94 -46.72 10.01
CA LEU A 474 0.50 -46.93 10.16
C LEU A 474 0.03 -46.39 11.52
N VAL A 475 -0.14 -45.07 11.61
CA VAL A 475 -0.82 -44.43 12.73
C VAL A 475 -2.27 -44.92 12.76
N ARG A 476 -2.68 -45.54 13.87
CA ARG A 476 -4.06 -46.02 14.05
C ARG A 476 -5.03 -44.83 14.15
N GLU A 477 -6.27 -45.04 13.73
CA GLU A 477 -7.33 -44.02 13.73
C GLU A 477 -7.66 -43.48 15.15
N ASP A 478 -7.31 -44.22 16.21
CA ASP A 478 -7.48 -43.80 17.61
C ASP A 478 -6.26 -43.05 18.20
N ILE A 479 -5.24 -42.74 17.39
CA ILE A 479 -4.01 -42.06 17.83
C ILE A 479 -3.83 -40.74 17.09
N GLY A 480 -4.45 -39.69 17.61
CA GLY A 480 -4.30 -38.31 17.15
C GLY A 480 -5.32 -37.36 17.76
N PHE A 481 -5.10 -36.06 17.59
CA PHE A 481 -5.99 -35.00 18.06
C PHE A 481 -6.85 -34.45 16.91
N LEU A 482 -8.13 -34.21 17.18
CA LEU A 482 -8.99 -33.43 16.28
C LEU A 482 -8.67 -31.95 16.45
N PHE A 483 -8.38 -31.26 15.35
CA PHE A 483 -7.93 -29.87 15.36
C PHE A 483 -9.09 -28.89 15.17
N GLY A 484 -9.47 -28.17 16.25
CA GLY A 484 -10.59 -27.23 16.25
C GLY A 484 -10.29 -25.82 15.72
N GLY A 485 -9.10 -25.59 15.15
CA GLY A 485 -8.60 -24.25 14.78
C GLY A 485 -7.83 -23.54 15.90
N LEU A 486 -7.36 -22.32 15.64
CA LEU A 486 -6.53 -21.51 16.55
C LEU A 486 -7.11 -20.09 16.69
N TYR A 487 -6.91 -19.47 17.86
CA TYR A 487 -7.21 -18.05 18.12
C TYR A 487 -6.07 -17.41 18.93
N SER A 488 -6.14 -16.09 19.16
CA SER A 488 -5.14 -15.35 19.94
C SER A 488 -5.74 -14.12 20.65
N ASP A 489 -4.89 -13.29 21.25
CA ASP A 489 -5.24 -11.96 21.73
C ASP A 489 -5.77 -11.04 20.59
N ARG A 490 -5.44 -11.33 19.33
CA ARG A 490 -5.75 -10.50 18.15
C ARG A 490 -6.66 -11.16 17.12
N THR A 491 -6.63 -12.49 17.01
CA THR A 491 -7.41 -13.26 16.01
C THR A 491 -8.49 -14.09 16.68
N THR A 492 -9.64 -14.20 16.01
CA THR A 492 -10.68 -15.19 16.33
C THR A 492 -10.34 -16.55 15.68
N ASN A 493 -10.92 -17.62 16.21
CA ASN A 493 -10.89 -18.92 15.56
C ASN A 493 -11.87 -18.91 14.39
N PHE A 494 -11.40 -19.30 13.21
CA PHE A 494 -12.20 -19.34 11.99
C PHE A 494 -13.41 -20.28 12.08
N VAL A 495 -13.33 -21.35 12.88
CA VAL A 495 -14.41 -22.33 13.04
C VAL A 495 -15.59 -21.77 13.85
N THR A 496 -15.31 -21.00 14.91
CA THR A 496 -16.32 -20.46 15.84
C THR A 496 -16.65 -18.99 15.60
N GLN A 497 -15.82 -18.28 14.81
CA GLN A 497 -15.83 -16.83 14.64
C GLN A 497 -15.63 -16.03 15.93
N THR A 498 -15.20 -16.68 17.02
CA THR A 498 -14.98 -16.13 18.37
C THR A 498 -13.58 -16.48 18.89
N LYS A 499 -13.21 -15.95 20.06
CA LYS A 499 -11.98 -16.34 20.78
C LYS A 499 -12.27 -17.53 21.72
N SER A 500 -12.70 -18.64 21.14
CA SER A 500 -13.04 -19.86 21.87
C SER A 500 -12.93 -21.10 20.98
N CYS A 501 -12.71 -22.26 21.58
CA CYS A 501 -12.78 -23.54 20.90
C CYS A 501 -14.23 -23.91 20.50
N PRO A 502 -14.40 -24.83 19.51
CA PRO A 502 -15.68 -25.48 19.24
C PRO A 502 -16.20 -26.29 20.44
N GLN A 503 -17.46 -26.71 20.41
CA GLN A 503 -17.98 -27.65 21.42
C GLN A 503 -17.20 -28.97 21.36
N PHE A 504 -16.94 -29.56 22.54
CA PHE A 504 -16.18 -30.81 22.73
C PHE A 504 -14.70 -30.74 22.29
N ILE A 505 -14.12 -29.54 22.21
CA ILE A 505 -12.68 -29.30 22.01
C ILE A 505 -12.23 -28.32 23.09
N ASP A 506 -11.22 -28.69 23.88
CA ASP A 506 -10.62 -27.83 24.91
C ASP A 506 -9.52 -26.92 24.33
N SER A 507 -9.01 -25.99 25.13
CA SER A 507 -7.91 -25.08 24.76
C SER A 507 -6.64 -25.40 25.53
N GLU A 508 -5.50 -25.42 24.83
CA GLU A 508 -4.12 -25.53 25.36
C GLU A 508 -3.40 -24.18 25.34
#